data_AF-A0A6Y6MFG0-F1
#
_entry.id   AF-A0A6Y6MFG0-F1
#
_cell.length_a   1.000
_cell.length_b   1.000
_cell.length_c   1.000
_cell.angle_alpha   90.00
_cell.angle_beta   90.00
_cell.angle_gamma   90.00
#
_symmetry.space_group_name_H-M   'P 1'
#
loop_
_entity.id
_entity.type
_entity.pdbx_description
1 polymer ?
#
loop_
_entity_poly.entity_id
_entity_poly.type
_entity_poly.pdbx_seq_one_letter_code
_entity_poly.pdbx_strand_id
1 'polypeptide(L)'
;MKDFSKYSKALGMAKFYVYAFYDTEDAAKKPFYIGKGKSERCLDHIKYNDDSPKSERINHLLKTGNLGIDILRHGMDEATAKLVEATCIDLLGVGELTNKVRGSSSLMGRITLDELNHLLLKQETEIAPEHAGLAFLLNSTYKSGMSALALYEATRGVWAKVPKDENLQFAYATYGGLVMEVYEIQCWLKAGSQQYFTRELVIPPPKPTVQNLLDESHHQKSEDYTLAS
;
A
#
# COMPACT_ATOMS: atom_id res chain seq x y z
N MET A 1 35.81 4.91 -1.96
CA MET A 1 34.50 4.75 -1.27
C MET A 1 34.27 6.03 -0.48
N LYS A 2 33.12 6.72 -0.64
CA LYS A 2 32.85 7.95 0.14
C LYS A 2 32.86 7.59 1.63
N ASP A 3 33.70 8.27 2.42
CA ASP A 3 33.73 8.09 3.86
C ASP A 3 32.56 8.86 4.50
N PHE A 4 31.59 8.10 5.02
CA PHE A 4 30.41 8.65 5.67
C PHE A 4 30.57 8.79 7.19
N SER A 5 31.69 8.32 7.78
CA SER A 5 31.93 8.36 9.23
C SER A 5 31.95 9.78 9.79
N LYS A 6 32.34 10.77 8.98
CA LYS A 6 32.31 12.19 9.37
C LYS A 6 30.91 12.71 9.72
N TYR A 7 29.84 12.06 9.25
CA TYR A 7 28.46 12.48 9.51
C TYR A 7 27.85 11.85 10.77
N SER A 8 28.48 10.81 11.33
CA SER A 8 27.99 10.04 12.49
C SER A 8 27.61 10.92 13.68
N LYS A 9 28.47 11.90 14.02
CA LYS A 9 28.23 12.82 15.14
C LYS A 9 26.97 13.67 14.92
N ALA A 10 26.81 14.24 13.73
CA ALA A 10 25.65 15.07 13.41
C ALA A 10 24.35 14.25 13.42
N LEU A 11 24.38 13.05 12.84
CA LEU A 11 23.24 12.13 12.83
C LEU A 11 22.85 11.65 14.23
N GLY A 12 23.83 11.44 15.12
CA GLY A 12 23.57 11.12 16.54
C GLY A 12 22.85 12.25 17.29
N MET A 13 23.03 13.51 16.86
CA MET A 13 22.38 14.69 17.45
C MET A 13 21.01 15.01 16.82
N ALA A 14 20.67 14.38 15.68
CA ALA A 14 19.48 14.71 14.89
C ALA A 14 18.15 14.22 15.49
N LYS A 15 18.15 13.53 16.64
CA LYS A 15 17.00 12.80 17.19
C LYS A 15 16.39 11.86 16.13
N PHE A 16 15.09 11.95 15.87
CA PHE A 16 14.47 11.33 14.69
C PHE A 16 14.41 12.32 13.52
N TYR A 17 14.59 11.79 12.33
CA TYR A 17 14.62 12.55 11.08
C TYR A 17 13.99 11.76 9.93
N VAL A 18 13.63 12.45 8.86
CA VAL A 18 13.19 11.86 7.59
C VAL A 18 14.24 12.22 6.53
N TYR A 19 14.62 11.25 5.73
CA TYR A 19 15.63 11.38 4.68
C TYR A 19 15.13 10.84 3.35
N ALA A 20 15.78 11.27 2.27
CA ALA A 20 15.52 10.84 0.91
C ALA A 20 16.81 10.40 0.21
N PHE A 21 16.71 9.37 -0.63
CA PHE A 21 17.73 9.04 -1.62
C PHE A 21 17.25 9.46 -3.01
N TYR A 22 18.16 10.04 -3.78
CA TYR A 22 17.91 10.50 -5.15
C TYR A 22 19.16 10.28 -6.00
N ASP A 23 18.97 10.33 -7.32
CA ASP A 23 20.06 10.37 -8.29
C ASP A 23 20.50 11.83 -8.47
N THR A 24 21.77 12.15 -8.27
CA THR A 24 22.27 13.52 -8.41
C THR A 24 22.25 14.03 -9.85
N GLU A 25 22.17 13.13 -10.84
CA GLU A 25 22.02 13.49 -12.26
C GLU A 25 20.57 13.77 -12.66
N ASP A 26 19.59 13.41 -11.82
CA ASP A 26 18.22 13.82 -12.04
C ASP A 26 18.07 15.32 -11.77
N ALA A 27 17.76 16.08 -12.82
CA ALA A 27 17.56 17.53 -12.75
C ALA A 27 16.45 17.93 -11.77
N ALA A 28 15.42 17.08 -11.60
CA ALA A 28 14.34 17.31 -10.64
C ALA A 28 14.70 16.83 -9.22
N LYS A 29 15.84 16.14 -9.06
CA LYS A 29 16.28 15.47 -7.81
C LYS A 29 15.16 14.63 -7.19
N LYS A 30 14.40 13.90 -8.01
CA LYS A 30 13.24 13.16 -7.55
C LYS A 30 13.71 12.04 -6.61
N PRO A 31 13.19 11.98 -5.38
CA PRO A 31 13.51 10.87 -4.49
C PRO A 31 13.03 9.55 -5.08
N PHE A 32 13.88 8.52 -5.08
CA PHE A 32 13.46 7.15 -5.34
C PHE A 32 13.23 6.37 -4.05
N TYR A 33 13.60 6.92 -2.89
CA TYR A 33 13.36 6.33 -1.58
C TYR A 33 13.22 7.42 -0.52
N ILE A 34 12.27 7.24 0.40
CA ILE A 34 12.11 8.08 1.60
C ILE A 34 12.13 7.17 2.83
N GLY A 35 12.78 7.58 3.91
CA GLY A 35 12.77 6.81 5.13
C GLY A 35 12.83 7.65 6.39
N LYS A 36 12.29 7.10 7.49
CA LYS A 36 12.53 7.59 8.84
C LYS A 36 13.84 7.01 9.39
N GLY A 37 14.67 7.89 9.95
CA GLY A 37 15.97 7.59 10.54
C GLY A 37 16.10 8.00 12.00
N LYS A 38 17.02 7.35 12.69
CA LYS A 38 17.61 7.75 13.97
C LYS A 38 19.08 7.31 13.95
N SER A 39 19.97 8.12 14.50
CA SER A 39 21.42 7.85 14.43
C SER A 39 21.84 7.60 12.97
N GLU A 40 22.62 6.56 12.68
CA GLU A 40 23.18 6.31 11.35
C GLU A 40 22.25 5.54 10.39
N ARG A 41 20.95 5.39 10.70
CA ARG A 41 20.05 4.52 9.93
C ARG A 41 20.05 4.77 8.41
N CYS A 42 20.15 6.02 7.96
CA CYS A 42 20.26 6.31 6.53
C CYS A 42 21.58 5.79 5.91
N LEU A 43 22.67 5.77 6.67
CA LEU A 43 23.95 5.22 6.25
C LEU A 43 23.99 3.69 6.36
N ASP A 44 23.22 3.10 7.28
CA ASP A 44 23.14 1.65 7.45
C ASP A 44 22.60 0.97 6.18
N HIS A 45 21.70 1.61 5.43
CA HIS A 45 21.25 1.11 4.13
C HIS A 45 22.34 1.04 3.07
N ILE A 46 23.42 1.80 3.23
CA ILE A 46 24.59 1.79 2.34
C ILE A 46 25.58 0.71 2.79
N LYS A 47 25.72 0.49 4.10
CA LYS A 47 26.64 -0.49 4.68
C LYS A 47 26.11 -1.92 4.61
N TYR A 48 24.83 -2.10 4.88
CA TYR A 48 24.16 -3.40 5.01
C TYR A 48 23.10 -3.53 3.92
N ASN A 49 23.53 -4.02 2.75
CA ASN A 49 22.63 -4.24 1.63
C ASN A 49 21.84 -5.54 1.77
N ASP A 50 20.61 -5.51 1.28
CA ASP A 50 19.77 -6.68 1.04
C ASP A 50 19.52 -6.88 -0.47
N ASP A 51 18.94 -8.01 -0.88
CA ASP A 51 18.54 -8.28 -2.28
C ASP A 51 17.24 -7.52 -2.64
N SER A 52 17.13 -6.26 -2.22
CA SER A 52 15.98 -5.42 -2.52
C SER A 52 16.21 -4.53 -3.73
N PRO A 53 15.15 -4.17 -4.48
CA PRO A 53 15.24 -3.15 -5.53
C PRO A 53 15.85 -1.82 -5.05
N LYS A 54 15.59 -1.46 -3.78
CA LYS A 54 16.19 -0.30 -3.10
C LYS A 54 17.71 -0.44 -3.01
N SER A 55 18.23 -1.57 -2.51
CA SER A 55 19.66 -1.80 -2.34
C SER A 55 20.39 -1.97 -3.67
N GLU A 56 19.75 -2.58 -4.66
CA GLU A 56 20.25 -2.60 -6.05
C GLU A 56 20.44 -1.17 -6.59
N ARG A 57 19.43 -0.30 -6.43
CA ARG A 57 19.49 1.09 -6.89
C ARG A 57 20.53 1.93 -6.13
N ILE A 58 20.63 1.76 -4.81
CA ILE A 58 21.68 2.39 -3.99
C ILE A 58 23.07 1.96 -4.49
N ASN A 59 23.29 0.66 -4.72
CA ASN A 59 24.57 0.13 -5.18
C ASN A 59 24.95 0.62 -6.57
N HIS A 60 23.99 0.71 -7.49
CA HIS A 60 24.22 1.28 -8.80
C HIS A 60 24.72 2.73 -8.69
N LEU A 61 24.01 3.57 -7.92
CA LEU A 61 24.36 4.99 -7.75
C LEU A 61 25.64 5.20 -6.94
N LEU A 62 26.00 4.30 -6.03
CA LEU A 62 27.29 4.36 -5.34
C LEU A 62 28.46 4.07 -6.28
N LYS A 63 28.28 3.14 -7.24
CA LYS A 63 29.31 2.82 -8.24
C LYS A 63 29.53 3.94 -9.24
N THR A 64 28.45 4.63 -9.65
CA THR A 64 28.54 5.79 -10.56
C THR A 64 28.91 7.08 -9.84
N GLY A 65 28.81 7.12 -8.50
CA GLY A 65 29.11 8.30 -7.69
C GLY A 65 27.92 9.24 -7.48
N ASN A 66 26.76 8.89 -8.06
CA ASN A 66 25.57 9.73 -8.20
C ASN A 66 24.54 9.57 -7.09
N LEU A 67 24.86 8.83 -6.02
CA LEU A 67 23.94 8.72 -4.88
C LEU A 67 23.90 10.03 -4.08
N GLY A 68 22.74 10.68 -4.07
CA GLY A 68 22.39 11.80 -3.21
C GLY A 68 21.65 11.33 -1.95
N ILE A 69 21.88 12.02 -0.83
CA ILE A 69 21.16 11.81 0.44
C ILE A 69 20.74 13.18 0.98
N ASP A 70 19.44 13.42 1.07
CA ASP A 70 18.89 14.64 1.65
C ASP A 70 18.23 14.33 3.00
N ILE A 71 18.41 15.22 3.98
CA ILE A 71 17.64 15.21 5.22
C ILE A 71 16.45 16.16 5.04
N LEU A 72 15.24 15.62 4.90
CA LEU A 72 14.03 16.40 4.64
C LEU A 72 13.58 17.16 5.90
N ARG A 73 13.70 16.51 7.06
CA ARG A 73 13.36 17.09 8.37
C ARG A 73 14.09 16.36 9.49
N HIS A 74 14.47 17.03 10.56
CA HIS A 74 15.16 16.42 11.71
C HIS A 74 14.74 17.06 13.05
N GLY A 75 15.19 16.48 14.16
CA GLY A 75 14.94 17.00 15.51
C GLY A 75 13.58 16.61 16.10
N MET A 76 12.89 15.66 15.47
CA MET A 76 11.52 15.27 15.81
C MET A 76 11.50 14.14 16.86
N ASP A 77 10.34 13.94 17.49
CA ASP A 77 10.02 12.66 18.13
C ASP A 77 9.67 11.58 17.07
N GLU A 78 9.57 10.34 17.52
CA GLU A 78 9.34 9.21 16.62
C GLU A 78 7.98 9.28 15.90
N ALA A 79 6.92 9.65 16.61
CA ALA A 79 5.57 9.70 16.07
C ALA A 79 5.44 10.77 14.98
N THR A 80 6.01 11.95 15.22
CA THR A 80 6.07 13.05 14.26
C THR A 80 6.91 12.67 13.04
N ALA A 81 8.08 12.06 13.23
CA ALA A 81 8.91 11.61 12.12
C ALA A 81 8.21 10.53 11.26
N LYS A 82 7.41 9.67 11.88
CA LYS A 82 6.56 8.67 11.21
C LYS A 82 5.47 9.33 10.36
N LEU A 83 4.81 10.36 10.89
CA LEU A 83 3.80 11.13 10.16
C LEU A 83 4.41 11.86 8.97
N VAL A 84 5.56 12.54 9.15
CA VAL A 84 6.26 13.24 8.07
C VAL A 84 6.73 12.28 6.98
N GLU A 85 7.27 11.10 7.35
CA GLU A 85 7.63 10.06 6.39
C GLU A 85 6.43 9.63 5.54
N ALA A 86 5.29 9.35 6.19
CA ALA A 86 4.06 8.97 5.50
C ALA A 86 3.60 10.08 4.54
N THR A 87 3.56 11.34 4.99
CA THR A 87 3.17 12.49 4.16
C THR A 87 4.07 12.66 2.94
N CYS A 88 5.39 12.51 3.08
CA CYS A 88 6.32 12.63 1.95
C CYS A 88 6.10 11.50 0.93
N ILE A 89 5.86 10.26 1.40
CA ILE A 89 5.54 9.12 0.52
C ILE A 89 4.21 9.37 -0.21
N ASP A 90 3.20 9.87 0.49
CA ASP A 90 1.88 10.17 -0.09
C ASP A 90 1.94 11.27 -1.17
N LEU A 91 2.82 12.26 -1.00
CA LEU A 91 3.00 13.35 -1.96
C LEU A 91 3.66 12.88 -3.26
N LEU A 92 4.71 12.07 -3.17
CA LEU A 92 5.45 11.60 -4.35
C LEU A 92 4.75 10.45 -5.10
N GLY A 93 3.88 9.70 -4.41
CA GLY A 93 3.19 8.56 -4.98
C GLY A 93 4.05 7.29 -5.01
N VAL A 94 3.41 6.14 -4.94
CA VAL A 94 4.07 4.86 -4.67
C VAL A 94 4.67 4.18 -5.92
N GLY A 95 4.25 4.59 -7.11
CA GLY A 95 4.90 4.16 -8.36
C GLY A 95 6.33 4.69 -8.53
N GLU A 96 6.68 5.76 -7.82
CA GLU A 96 7.95 6.48 -7.97
C GLU A 96 9.00 6.09 -6.91
N LEU A 97 8.59 5.35 -5.87
CA LEU A 97 9.42 5.03 -4.71
C LEU A 97 9.68 3.52 -4.60
N THR A 98 10.92 3.14 -4.29
CA THR A 98 11.35 1.74 -4.10
C THR A 98 11.08 1.21 -2.68
N ASN A 99 10.25 1.90 -1.90
CA ASN A 99 9.93 1.56 -0.51
C ASN A 99 9.17 0.22 -0.42
N LYS A 100 9.74 -0.78 0.29
CA LYS A 100 9.07 -2.07 0.56
C LYS A 100 7.83 -1.93 1.44
N VAL A 101 7.86 -1.01 2.40
CA VAL A 101 6.79 -0.79 3.39
C VAL A 101 6.45 0.70 3.41
N ARG A 102 5.16 1.02 3.35
CA ARG A 102 4.65 2.39 3.52
C ARG A 102 4.69 2.75 5.00
N GLY A 103 4.99 4.01 5.33
CA GLY A 103 5.02 4.51 6.70
C GLY A 103 3.84 3.97 7.52
N SER A 104 4.15 3.36 8.66
CA SER A 104 3.19 2.67 9.52
C SER A 104 2.27 3.68 10.24
N SER A 105 1.29 4.27 9.59
CA SER A 105 0.23 4.94 10.35
C SER A 105 -1.09 4.90 9.60
N SER A 106 -2.09 4.43 10.33
CA SER A 106 -3.51 4.28 10.04
C SER A 106 -4.25 5.59 9.73
N LEU A 107 -3.53 6.63 9.31
CA LEU A 107 -4.11 7.91 8.91
C LEU A 107 -4.25 7.89 7.40
N MET A 108 -5.44 8.23 6.93
CA MET A 108 -5.74 8.41 5.52
C MET A 108 -4.65 9.31 4.91
N GLY A 109 -4.01 8.82 3.84
CA GLY A 109 -2.88 9.50 3.22
C GLY A 109 -3.35 10.74 2.44
N ARG A 110 -2.96 10.84 1.18
CA ARG A 110 -3.44 11.92 0.31
C ARG A 110 -4.91 11.70 -0.06
N ILE A 111 -5.76 12.66 0.28
CA ILE A 111 -7.17 12.76 -0.15
C ILE A 111 -7.43 14.12 -0.80
N THR A 112 -8.50 14.21 -1.59
CA THR A 112 -9.02 15.45 -2.18
C THR A 112 -9.72 16.31 -1.12
N LEU A 113 -9.97 17.58 -1.47
CA LEU A 113 -10.70 18.50 -0.59
C LEU A 113 -12.14 18.03 -0.34
N ASP A 114 -12.79 17.49 -1.37
CA ASP A 114 -14.16 16.98 -1.28
C ASP A 114 -14.22 15.76 -0.36
N GLU A 115 -13.31 14.81 -0.52
CA GLU A 115 -13.16 13.65 0.37
C GLU A 115 -12.93 14.07 1.83
N LEU A 116 -12.08 15.06 2.08
CA LEU A 116 -11.87 15.60 3.43
C LEU A 116 -13.16 16.20 3.99
N ASN A 117 -13.88 16.98 3.17
CA ASN A 117 -15.15 17.57 3.56
C ASN A 117 -16.18 16.49 3.91
N HIS A 118 -16.33 15.47 3.08
CA HIS A 118 -17.22 14.34 3.32
C HIS A 118 -16.88 13.60 4.62
N LEU A 119 -15.59 13.32 4.87
CA LEU A 119 -15.13 12.65 6.09
C LEU A 119 -15.42 13.47 7.35
N LEU A 120 -15.04 14.75 7.35
CA LEU A 120 -15.15 15.60 8.54
C LEU A 120 -16.60 15.95 8.87
N LEU A 121 -17.42 16.17 7.85
CA LEU A 121 -18.85 16.45 8.02
C LEU A 121 -19.70 15.20 8.15
N LYS A 122 -19.12 14.00 7.96
CA LYS A 122 -19.82 12.72 7.91
C LYS A 122 -21.02 12.77 6.96
N GLN A 123 -20.83 13.42 5.80
CA GLN A 123 -21.88 13.49 4.79
C GLN A 123 -22.11 12.08 4.24
N GLU A 124 -23.35 11.62 4.36
CA GLU A 124 -23.77 10.36 3.78
C GLU A 124 -24.13 10.58 2.31
N THR A 125 -23.74 9.64 1.45
CA THR A 125 -24.12 9.63 0.05
C THR A 125 -25.30 8.68 -0.12
N GLU A 126 -26.44 9.22 -0.54
CA GLU A 126 -27.58 8.39 -0.92
C GLU A 126 -27.31 7.70 -2.25
N ILE A 127 -27.47 6.38 -2.27
CA ILE A 127 -27.36 5.58 -3.49
C ILE A 127 -28.77 5.38 -4.05
N ALA A 128 -29.01 5.90 -5.25
CA ALA A 128 -30.29 5.72 -5.93
C ALA A 128 -30.56 4.22 -6.17
N PRO A 129 -31.84 3.76 -6.18
CA PRO A 129 -32.17 2.35 -6.34
C PRO A 129 -31.56 1.68 -7.59
N GLU A 130 -31.48 2.42 -8.70
CA GLU A 130 -30.83 1.98 -9.96
C GLU A 130 -29.31 1.81 -9.86
N HIS A 131 -28.69 2.36 -8.81
CA HIS A 131 -27.27 2.21 -8.50
C HIS A 131 -27.04 1.20 -7.36
N ALA A 132 -28.00 0.33 -7.07
CA ALA A 132 -27.85 -0.67 -6.01
C ALA A 132 -26.58 -1.53 -6.22
N GLY A 133 -25.86 -1.78 -5.12
CA GLY A 133 -24.58 -2.45 -5.18
C GLY A 133 -24.01 -2.84 -3.83
N LEU A 134 -22.77 -3.32 -3.84
CA LEU A 134 -22.06 -3.84 -2.67
C LEU A 134 -20.86 -2.97 -2.32
N ALA A 135 -20.74 -2.61 -1.05
CA ALA A 135 -19.55 -1.97 -0.52
C ALA A 135 -18.49 -3.02 -0.14
N PHE A 136 -17.33 -2.93 -0.77
CA PHE A 136 -16.15 -3.74 -0.48
C PHE A 136 -15.19 -2.95 0.40
N LEU A 137 -14.98 -3.43 1.64
CA LEU A 137 -14.13 -2.75 2.61
C LEU A 137 -12.67 -3.17 2.44
N LEU A 138 -11.87 -2.31 1.84
CA LEU A 138 -10.48 -2.57 1.46
C LEU A 138 -9.47 -2.33 2.61
N ASN A 139 -9.86 -2.59 3.86
CA ASN A 139 -9.08 -2.23 5.05
C ASN A 139 -7.67 -2.86 5.10
N SER A 140 -7.49 -4.03 4.48
CA SER A 140 -6.21 -4.76 4.45
C SER A 140 -5.44 -4.62 3.14
N THR A 141 -6.08 -4.15 2.07
CA THR A 141 -5.53 -4.14 0.71
C THR A 141 -5.31 -2.74 0.16
N TYR A 142 -6.11 -1.76 0.59
CA TYR A 142 -5.99 -0.38 0.13
C TYR A 142 -4.69 0.26 0.62
N LYS A 143 -4.09 1.04 -0.27
CA LYS A 143 -2.95 1.88 0.02
C LYS A 143 -3.09 3.20 -0.77
N SER A 144 -2.84 4.33 -0.12
CA SER A 144 -2.89 5.68 -0.73
C SER A 144 -2.18 5.78 -2.10
N GLY A 145 -2.80 6.32 -3.14
CA GLY A 145 -2.15 6.40 -4.46
C GLY A 145 -1.86 5.04 -5.11
N MET A 146 -2.65 4.00 -4.82
CA MET A 146 -2.77 2.84 -5.71
C MET A 146 -3.15 3.30 -7.11
N SER A 147 -2.66 2.60 -8.14
CA SER A 147 -3.16 2.81 -9.49
C SER A 147 -4.62 2.33 -9.59
N ALA A 148 -5.35 2.82 -10.60
CA ALA A 148 -6.69 2.35 -10.89
C ALA A 148 -6.73 0.81 -11.04
N LEU A 149 -5.74 0.21 -11.72
CA LEU A 149 -5.64 -1.25 -11.85
C LEU A 149 -5.47 -1.96 -10.50
N ALA A 150 -4.63 -1.42 -9.60
CA ALA A 150 -4.43 -2.02 -8.29
C ALA A 150 -5.67 -1.90 -7.41
N LEU A 151 -6.37 -0.76 -7.46
CA LEU A 151 -7.61 -0.54 -6.71
C LEU A 151 -8.73 -1.44 -7.23
N TYR A 152 -8.83 -1.58 -8.55
CA TYR A 152 -9.71 -2.54 -9.21
C TYR A 152 -9.40 -3.94 -8.71
N GLU A 153 -8.15 -4.42 -8.84
CA GLU A 153 -7.70 -5.74 -8.37
C GLU A 153 -7.96 -5.99 -6.87
N ALA A 154 -7.84 -4.97 -6.02
CA ALA A 154 -8.20 -5.07 -4.62
C ALA A 154 -9.71 -5.29 -4.43
N THR A 155 -10.54 -4.59 -5.22
CA THR A 155 -12.01 -4.65 -5.19
C THR A 155 -12.54 -5.96 -5.75
N ARG A 156 -12.05 -6.41 -6.91
CA ARG A 156 -12.34 -7.74 -7.48
C ARG A 156 -11.65 -8.89 -6.75
N GLY A 157 -11.15 -8.66 -5.54
CA GLY A 157 -10.43 -9.64 -4.75
C GLY A 157 -11.25 -10.81 -4.24
N VAL A 158 -10.61 -11.66 -3.44
CA VAL A 158 -11.23 -12.88 -2.89
C VAL A 158 -12.13 -12.51 -1.72
N TRP A 159 -13.43 -12.66 -1.91
CA TRP A 159 -14.44 -12.40 -0.90
C TRP A 159 -15.23 -13.65 -0.56
N ALA A 160 -15.60 -13.78 0.72
CA ALA A 160 -16.42 -14.87 1.21
C ALA A 160 -17.87 -14.40 1.38
N LYS A 161 -18.82 -15.29 1.09
CA LYS A 161 -20.26 -15.09 1.34
C LYS A 161 -20.84 -13.81 0.70
N VAL A 162 -20.41 -13.52 -0.53
CA VAL A 162 -20.91 -12.36 -1.26
C VAL A 162 -22.36 -12.61 -1.70
N PRO A 163 -23.31 -11.69 -1.45
CA PRO A 163 -24.66 -11.77 -2.01
C PRO A 163 -24.62 -11.75 -3.54
N LYS A 164 -25.34 -12.68 -4.19
CA LYS A 164 -25.39 -12.80 -5.66
C LYS A 164 -26.78 -12.44 -6.19
N ASP A 165 -27.29 -11.29 -5.77
CA ASP A 165 -28.56 -10.76 -6.24
C ASP A 165 -28.35 -10.02 -7.58
N GLU A 166 -29.20 -10.29 -8.57
CA GLU A 166 -29.14 -9.66 -9.90
C GLU A 166 -29.41 -8.15 -9.87
N ASN A 167 -30.02 -7.64 -8.80
CA ASN A 167 -30.24 -6.21 -8.59
C ASN A 167 -28.97 -5.47 -8.12
N LEU A 168 -27.91 -6.19 -7.72
CA LEU A 168 -26.65 -5.59 -7.28
C LEU A 168 -25.73 -5.38 -8.48
N GLN A 169 -25.84 -4.20 -9.09
CA GLN A 169 -25.14 -3.85 -10.33
C GLN A 169 -23.77 -3.21 -10.08
N PHE A 170 -23.51 -2.67 -8.90
CA PHE A 170 -22.28 -1.92 -8.62
C PHE A 170 -21.45 -2.51 -7.49
N ALA A 171 -20.13 -2.41 -7.62
CA ALA A 171 -19.14 -2.68 -6.60
C ALA A 171 -18.49 -1.36 -6.16
N TYR A 172 -18.72 -0.96 -4.92
CA TYR A 172 -18.16 0.23 -4.31
C TYR A 172 -16.87 -0.13 -3.57
N ALA A 173 -15.72 0.33 -4.09
CA ALA A 173 -14.45 0.21 -3.40
C ALA A 173 -14.41 1.20 -2.24
N THR A 174 -14.42 0.71 -1.00
CA THR A 174 -14.49 1.59 0.18
C THR A 174 -13.29 1.45 1.09
N TYR A 175 -12.82 2.57 1.62
CA TYR A 175 -11.78 2.62 2.63
C TYR A 175 -11.99 3.81 3.55
N GLY A 176 -11.88 3.62 4.87
CA GLY A 176 -11.94 4.71 5.84
C GLY A 176 -13.21 5.56 5.83
N GLY A 177 -14.33 5.03 5.31
CA GLY A 177 -15.60 5.76 5.18
C GLY A 177 -15.76 6.53 3.87
N LEU A 178 -14.81 6.43 2.94
CA LEU A 178 -14.90 6.99 1.59
C LEU A 178 -15.15 5.89 0.55
N VAL A 179 -15.88 6.27 -0.51
CA VAL A 179 -15.95 5.53 -1.77
C VAL A 179 -14.77 5.99 -2.63
N MET A 180 -13.83 5.09 -2.87
CA MET A 180 -12.61 5.37 -3.64
C MET A 180 -12.85 5.24 -5.15
N GLU A 181 -13.65 4.26 -5.56
CA GLU A 181 -14.02 4.00 -6.95
C GLU A 181 -15.30 3.15 -7.00
N VAL A 182 -16.03 3.22 -8.10
CA VAL A 182 -17.26 2.45 -8.34
C VAL A 182 -17.11 1.69 -9.64
N TYR A 183 -17.38 0.40 -9.62
CA TYR A 183 -17.33 -0.48 -10.79
C TYR A 183 -18.68 -1.10 -11.06
N GLU A 184 -19.03 -1.29 -12.33
CA GLU A 184 -20.17 -2.12 -12.72
C GLU A 184 -19.78 -3.61 -12.62
N ILE A 185 -20.65 -4.41 -12.01
CA ILE A 185 -20.45 -5.85 -11.85
C ILE A 185 -20.96 -6.55 -13.11
N GLN A 186 -20.04 -7.11 -13.90
CA GLN A 186 -20.42 -7.86 -15.10
C GLN A 186 -20.76 -9.31 -14.76
N CYS A 187 -19.98 -9.94 -13.89
CA CYS A 187 -20.24 -11.30 -13.43
C CYS A 187 -19.50 -11.66 -12.14
N TRP A 188 -19.87 -12.81 -11.55
CA TRP A 188 -19.19 -13.41 -10.41
C TRP A 188 -18.35 -14.61 -10.84
N LEU A 189 -17.08 -14.63 -10.43
CA LEU A 189 -16.14 -15.68 -10.80
C LEU A 189 -15.56 -16.39 -9.58
N LYS A 190 -15.17 -17.65 -9.76
CA LYS A 190 -14.55 -18.44 -8.69
C LYS A 190 -13.19 -17.85 -8.30
N ALA A 191 -12.88 -17.81 -7.01
CA ALA A 191 -11.56 -17.39 -6.54
C ALA A 191 -10.43 -18.20 -7.20
N GLY A 192 -9.36 -17.49 -7.58
CA GLY A 192 -8.20 -18.10 -8.26
C GLY A 192 -8.40 -18.39 -9.75
N SER A 193 -9.54 -18.05 -10.35
CA SER A 193 -9.76 -18.25 -11.80
C SER A 193 -9.13 -17.17 -12.68
N GLN A 194 -8.71 -16.04 -12.10
CA GLN A 194 -8.14 -14.92 -12.83
C GLN A 194 -6.76 -14.54 -12.30
N GLN A 195 -5.92 -14.05 -13.22
CA GLN A 195 -4.61 -13.51 -12.92
C GLN A 195 -4.71 -12.10 -12.31
N TYR A 196 -3.75 -11.77 -11.46
CA TYR A 196 -3.53 -10.45 -10.89
C TYR A 196 -2.16 -9.96 -11.32
N PHE A 197 -2.07 -8.70 -11.73
CA PHE A 197 -0.87 -8.06 -12.24
C PHE A 197 -0.19 -7.17 -11.19
N THR A 198 -0.92 -6.70 -10.19
CA THR A 198 -0.42 -5.76 -9.17
C THR A 198 -0.19 -6.41 -7.81
N ARG A 199 -0.59 -7.67 -7.64
CA ARG A 199 -0.42 -8.44 -6.41
C ARG A 199 -0.39 -9.95 -6.65
N GLU A 200 0.21 -10.68 -5.73
CA GLU A 200 0.11 -12.14 -5.68
C GLU A 200 -1.08 -12.54 -4.81
N LEU A 201 -1.85 -13.53 -5.25
CA LEU A 201 -2.87 -14.16 -4.43
C LEU A 201 -2.28 -15.34 -3.67
N VAL A 202 -2.33 -15.28 -2.35
CA VAL A 202 -2.20 -16.47 -1.50
C VAL A 202 -3.61 -16.93 -1.17
N ILE A 203 -4.09 -17.97 -1.85
CA ILE A 203 -5.38 -18.60 -1.52
C ILE A 203 -5.11 -19.58 -0.39
N PRO A 204 -5.56 -19.30 0.86
CA PRO A 204 -5.38 -20.25 1.94
C PRO A 204 -6.14 -21.55 1.60
N PRO A 205 -5.59 -22.72 1.94
CA PRO A 205 -6.32 -23.97 1.77
C PRO A 205 -7.63 -23.90 2.57
N PRO A 206 -8.71 -24.54 2.11
CA PRO A 206 -9.96 -24.59 2.85
C PRO A 206 -9.67 -25.10 4.26
N LYS A 207 -10.19 -24.41 5.29
CA LYS A 207 -10.04 -24.86 6.68
C LYS A 207 -10.69 -26.24 6.79
N PRO A 208 -10.02 -27.24 7.40
CA PRO A 208 -10.69 -28.51 7.65
C PRO A 208 -11.84 -28.26 8.63
N THR A 209 -13.07 -28.38 8.13
CA THR A 209 -14.27 -28.39 8.97
C THR A 209 -14.26 -29.68 9.79
N VAL A 210 -14.83 -29.69 11.00
CA VAL A 210 -14.95 -30.91 11.84
C VAL A 210 -15.63 -32.06 11.08
N GLN A 211 -16.44 -31.73 10.07
CA GLN A 211 -17.07 -32.65 9.12
C GLN A 211 -16.07 -33.38 8.19
N ASN A 212 -14.94 -32.75 7.83
CA ASN A 212 -13.92 -33.35 6.94
C ASN A 212 -13.13 -34.50 7.59
N LEU A 213 -13.21 -34.67 8.92
CA LEU A 213 -12.63 -35.82 9.62
C LEU A 213 -13.58 -37.03 9.64
N LEU A 214 -14.86 -36.83 9.29
CA LEU A 214 -15.88 -37.89 9.24
C LEU A 214 -16.25 -38.28 7.80
N ASP A 215 -16.03 -37.38 6.84
CA ASP A 215 -16.42 -37.55 5.44
C ASP A 215 -15.33 -38.16 4.52
N GLU A 216 -14.22 -38.70 5.06
CA GLU A 216 -13.29 -39.57 4.28
C GLU A 216 -13.96 -40.87 3.79
N SER A 217 -15.26 -41.08 4.06
CA SER A 217 -16.02 -42.20 3.53
C SER A 217 -17.02 -41.87 2.41
N HIS A 218 -17.55 -40.64 2.21
CA HIS A 218 -18.45 -40.34 1.07
C HIS A 218 -18.57 -38.84 0.71
N HIS A 219 -18.21 -38.51 -0.54
CA HIS A 219 -18.53 -37.32 -1.38
C HIS A 219 -18.84 -35.93 -0.75
N GLN A 220 -17.85 -35.03 -0.92
CA GLN A 220 -17.88 -33.66 -1.48
C GLN A 220 -18.86 -32.58 -0.93
N LYS A 221 -18.31 -31.54 -0.29
CA LYS A 221 -18.83 -30.14 -0.33
C LYS A 221 -17.69 -29.11 -0.35
N SER A 222 -17.73 -28.18 -1.30
CA SER A 222 -16.80 -27.05 -1.45
C SER A 222 -17.36 -25.76 -0.83
N GLU A 223 -16.55 -25.03 -0.07
CA GLU A 223 -16.84 -23.63 0.30
C GLU A 223 -16.45 -22.70 -0.87
N ASP A 224 -17.43 -21.98 -1.42
CA ASP A 224 -17.24 -21.13 -2.59
C ASP A 224 -16.76 -19.72 -2.19
N TYR A 225 -15.53 -19.40 -2.59
CA TYR A 225 -15.01 -18.04 -2.61
C TYR A 225 -15.22 -17.45 -4.02
N THR A 226 -15.64 -16.19 -4.09
CA THR A 226 -15.95 -15.53 -5.37
C THR A 226 -15.36 -14.12 -5.49
N LEU A 227 -15.16 -13.70 -6.74
CA LEU A 227 -14.62 -12.42 -7.18
C LEU A 227 -15.71 -11.71 -8.00
N ALA A 228 -15.90 -10.40 -7.82
CA ALA A 228 -16.61 -9.57 -8.79
C ALA A 228 -15.67 -9.27 -9.98
N SER A 229 -16.16 -9.13 -11.22
CA SER A 229 -15.34 -8.69 -12.35
C SER A 229 -15.92 -7.49 -13.06
#